data_AF-A0A4U1X863-F1
#
_entry.id   AF-A0A4U1X863-F1
#
_cell.length_a   1.000
_cell.length_b   1.000
_cell.length_c   1.000
_cell.angle_alpha   90.00
_cell.angle_beta   90.00
_cell.angle_gamma   90.00
#
_symmetry.space_group_name_H-M   'P 1'
#
loop_
_entity.id
_entity.type
_entity.pdbx_description
1 polymer ?
#
loop_
_entity_poly.entity_id
_entity_poly.type
_entity_poly.pdbx_seq_one_letter_code
_entity_poly.pdbx_strand_id
1 'polypeptide(L)'
;MKKIGLMAVFALVLGGCANDYAEYSEGQRVSVANPASVYCVQQDGELDTVTENNQRTTYCVLQDGQRIEQWEYYRNNHDQKENS
;
A
#
# COMPACT_ATOMS: atom_id res chain seq x y z
N MET A 1 -12.30 -9.91 -63.07
CA MET A 1 -12.43 -10.24 -61.63
C MET A 1 -11.23 -11.08 -61.20
N LYS A 2 -10.33 -10.52 -60.39
CA LYS A 2 -9.64 -11.19 -59.27
C LYS A 2 -8.81 -10.13 -58.54
N LYS A 3 -9.46 -9.37 -57.67
CA LYS A 3 -8.84 -8.35 -56.81
C LYS A 3 -8.19 -9.10 -55.63
N ILE A 4 -7.02 -9.70 -55.83
CA ILE A 4 -6.29 -10.44 -54.77
C ILE A 4 -4.92 -9.82 -54.53
N GLY A 5 -4.85 -8.49 -54.46
CA GLY A 5 -3.58 -7.76 -54.29
C GLY A 5 -3.62 -6.67 -53.24
N LEU A 6 -4.62 -6.67 -52.33
CA LEU A 6 -4.79 -5.61 -51.33
C LEU A 6 -5.01 -6.17 -49.91
N MET A 7 -4.30 -7.25 -49.56
CA MET A 7 -4.31 -7.81 -48.20
C MET A 7 -2.91 -8.24 -47.75
N ALA A 8 -1.92 -7.35 -47.92
CA ALA A 8 -0.56 -7.62 -47.42
C ALA A 8 0.15 -6.38 -46.85
N VAL A 9 -0.59 -5.34 -46.42
CA VAL A 9 0.02 -4.09 -45.90
C VAL A 9 -0.33 -3.84 -44.43
N PHE A 10 -1.09 -4.72 -43.77
CA PHE A 10 -1.60 -4.45 -42.41
C PHE A 10 -0.89 -5.20 -41.27
N ALA A 11 0.36 -5.64 -41.47
CA ALA A 11 1.03 -6.52 -40.49
C ALA A 11 2.22 -5.89 -39.74
N LEU A 12 2.54 -4.60 -39.91
CA LEU A 12 3.85 -4.08 -39.48
C LEU A 12 3.89 -2.98 -38.41
N VAL A 13 2.81 -2.65 -37.70
CA VAL A 13 2.91 -1.61 -36.65
C VAL A 13 2.08 -1.93 -35.41
N LEU A 14 2.54 -2.91 -34.62
CA LEU A 14 2.17 -3.03 -33.20
C LEU A 14 3.41 -3.26 -32.34
N GLY A 15 4.48 -2.51 -32.60
CA GLY A 15 5.58 -2.36 -31.64
C GLY A 15 5.14 -1.43 -30.52
N GLY A 16 4.48 -1.97 -29.50
CA GLY A 16 4.21 -1.24 -28.26
C GLY A 16 5.51 -0.95 -27.52
N CYS A 17 5.59 0.20 -26.85
CA CYS A 17 6.67 0.48 -25.90
C CYS A 17 6.58 -0.57 -24.79
N ALA A 18 7.42 -1.60 -24.85
CA ALA A 18 7.82 -2.30 -23.64
C ALA A 18 8.55 -1.24 -22.81
N ASN A 19 7.78 -0.60 -21.91
CA ASN A 19 8.32 0.27 -20.89
C ASN A 19 9.35 -0.56 -20.13
N ASP A 20 10.60 -0.10 -20.12
CA ASP A 20 11.63 -0.56 -19.18
C ASP A 20 11.05 -0.34 -17.78
N TYR A 21 10.34 -1.33 -17.25
CA TYR A 21 10.08 -1.37 -15.81
C TYR A 21 11.46 -1.57 -15.26
N ALA A 22 12.06 -0.47 -14.78
CA ALA A 22 13.32 -0.47 -14.09
C ALA A 22 13.33 -1.70 -13.20
N GLU A 23 14.21 -2.63 -13.53
CA GLU A 23 14.42 -3.87 -12.81
C GLU A 23 14.50 -3.46 -11.34
N TYR A 24 13.47 -3.83 -10.56
CA TYR A 24 13.51 -3.62 -9.12
C TYR A 24 14.67 -4.49 -8.66
N SER A 25 15.85 -3.87 -8.56
CA SER A 25 17.02 -4.49 -7.98
C SER A 25 16.54 -5.15 -6.69
N GLU A 26 16.76 -6.47 -6.58
CA GLU A 26 16.61 -7.20 -5.31
C GLU A 26 17.62 -6.70 -4.24
N GLY A 27 18.10 -5.46 -4.36
CA GLY A 27 18.67 -4.70 -3.26
C GLY A 27 17.69 -4.69 -2.09
N GLN A 28 17.97 -5.60 -1.15
CA GLN A 28 17.49 -5.66 0.21
C GLN A 28 16.07 -5.08 0.40
N ARG A 29 15.05 -5.94 0.38
CA ARG A 29 13.69 -5.56 0.76
C ARG A 29 13.70 -5.06 2.21
N VAL A 30 13.85 -3.77 2.41
CA VAL A 30 13.71 -3.12 3.72
C VAL A 30 12.22 -3.03 3.99
N SER A 31 11.67 -4.01 4.69
CA SER A 31 10.32 -3.88 5.24
C SER A 31 10.38 -2.98 6.47
N VAL A 32 9.91 -1.75 6.34
CA VAL A 32 9.67 -0.87 7.49
C VAL A 32 8.33 -1.25 8.10
N ALA A 33 8.31 -1.58 9.39
CA ALA A 33 7.06 -1.87 10.10
C ALA A 33 6.18 -0.61 10.18
N ASN A 34 4.86 -0.78 10.18
CA ASN A 34 3.94 0.35 10.35
C ASN A 34 4.14 0.96 11.76
N PRO A 35 4.52 2.24 11.90
CA PRO A 35 4.81 2.85 13.19
C PRO A 35 3.59 2.87 14.12
N ALA A 36 2.38 3.04 13.61
CA ALA A 36 1.16 2.97 14.42
C ALA A 36 0.92 1.56 14.97
N SER A 37 1.17 0.54 14.14
CA SER A 37 1.05 -0.86 14.57
C SER A 37 2.10 -1.24 15.60
N VAL A 38 3.35 -0.80 15.40
CA VAL A 38 4.44 -0.97 16.37
C VAL A 38 4.10 -0.28 17.68
N TYR A 39 3.59 0.95 17.61
CA TYR A 39 3.21 1.72 18.79
C TYR A 39 2.11 1.02 19.60
N CYS A 40 1.05 0.55 18.94
CA CYS A 40 -0.01 -0.22 19.61
C CYS A 40 0.56 -1.40 20.43
N VAL A 41 1.40 -2.22 19.82
CA VAL A 41 2.01 -3.39 20.48
C VAL A 41 2.96 -2.96 21.61
N GLN A 42 3.68 -1.84 21.45
CA GLN A 42 4.51 -1.28 22.53
C GLN A 42 3.72 -0.79 23.74
N GLN A 43 2.43 -0.48 23.57
CA GLN A 43 1.52 -0.12 24.66
C GLN A 43 0.76 -1.34 25.21
N ASP A 44 1.27 -2.55 24.95
CA ASP A 44 0.65 -3.84 25.29
C ASP A 44 -0.76 -4.02 24.71
N GLY A 45 -1.06 -3.32 23.61
CA GLY A 45 -2.32 -3.42 22.88
C GLY A 45 -2.30 -4.48 21.78
N GLU A 46 -3.48 -4.95 21.39
CA GLU A 46 -3.68 -5.91 20.30
C GLU A 46 -4.17 -5.20 19.03
N LEU A 47 -3.70 -5.66 17.87
CA LEU A 47 -4.14 -5.14 16.57
C LEU A 47 -5.41 -5.87 16.11
N ASP A 48 -6.49 -5.12 15.94
CA ASP A 48 -7.75 -5.61 15.40
C ASP A 48 -8.00 -5.00 14.00
N THR A 49 -7.76 -5.80 12.95
CA THR A 49 -7.99 -5.37 11.58
C THR A 49 -9.34 -5.85 11.08
N VAL A 50 -10.21 -4.89 10.74
CA VAL A 50 -11.57 -5.13 10.24
C VAL A 50 -11.76 -4.53 8.86
N THR A 51 -12.76 -5.03 8.14
CA THR A 51 -13.24 -4.40 6.89
C THR A 51 -14.55 -3.69 7.19
N GLU A 52 -14.55 -2.37 7.09
CA GLU A 52 -15.72 -1.51 7.31
C GLU A 52 -15.88 -0.58 6.11
N ASN A 53 -17.10 -0.39 5.59
CA ASN A 53 -17.36 0.44 4.42
C ASN A 53 -16.48 0.09 3.18
N ASN A 54 -16.19 -1.20 2.98
CA ASN A 54 -15.26 -1.71 1.96
C ASN A 54 -13.81 -1.22 2.10
N GLN A 55 -13.41 -0.75 3.28
CA GLN A 55 -12.04 -0.35 3.61
C GLN A 55 -11.49 -1.20 4.77
N ARG A 56 -10.22 -1.59 4.67
CA ARG A 56 -9.51 -2.29 5.75
C ARG A 56 -8.98 -1.27 6.75
N THR A 57 -9.53 -1.28 7.96
CA THR A 57 -9.16 -0.38 9.06
C THR A 57 -8.53 -1.20 10.18
N THR A 58 -7.50 -0.68 10.85
CA THR A 58 -6.85 -1.37 11.97
C THR A 58 -7.01 -0.54 13.24
N TYR A 59 -7.52 -1.18 14.28
CA TYR A 59 -7.68 -0.61 15.61
C TYR A 59 -6.61 -1.16 16.54
N CYS A 60 -6.26 -0.38 17.55
CA CYS A 60 -5.54 -0.83 18.73
C CYS A 60 -6.54 -1.10 19.85
N VAL A 61 -6.55 -2.32 20.37
CA VAL A 61 -7.34 -2.73 21.54
C VAL A 61 -6.41 -2.71 22.74
N LEU A 62 -6.61 -1.74 23.63
CA LEU A 62 -5.82 -1.55 24.85
C LEU A 62 -6.30 -2.52 25.96
N GLN A 63 -5.46 -2.70 26.98
CA GLN A 63 -5.73 -3.63 28.09
C GLN A 63 -6.95 -3.28 28.94
N ASP A 64 -7.35 -2.01 28.95
CA ASP A 64 -8.58 -1.55 29.60
C ASP A 64 -9.84 -1.79 28.74
N GLY A 65 -9.68 -2.39 27.56
CA GLY A 65 -10.73 -2.66 26.59
C GLY A 65 -11.02 -1.49 25.65
N GLN A 66 -10.31 -0.36 25.77
CA GLN A 66 -10.48 0.75 24.83
C GLN A 66 -10.03 0.33 23.43
N ARG A 67 -10.91 0.54 22.44
CA ARG A 67 -10.62 0.32 21.02
C ARG A 67 -10.53 1.67 20.32
N ILE A 68 -9.36 1.99 19.80
CA ILE A 68 -9.06 3.27 19.12
C ILE A 68 -8.39 2.98 17.76
N GLU A 69 -8.67 3.77 16.72
CA GLU A 69 -8.02 3.58 15.41
C GLU A 69 -6.50 3.80 15.57
N GLN A 70 -5.68 2.91 14.98
CA GLN A 70 -4.25 2.87 15.31
C GLN A 70 -3.50 4.17 14.98
N TRP A 71 -3.88 4.86 13.90
CA TRP A 71 -3.22 6.10 13.50
C TRP A 71 -3.70 7.30 14.31
N GLU A 72 -4.97 7.33 14.71
CA GLU A 72 -5.49 8.28 15.69
C GLU A 72 -4.72 8.16 17.01
N TYR A 73 -4.56 6.94 17.53
CA TYR A 73 -3.80 6.68 18.75
C TYR A 73 -2.34 7.12 18.63
N TYR A 74 -1.70 6.78 17.51
CA TYR A 74 -0.31 7.18 17.25
C TYR A 74 -0.16 8.70 17.23
N ARG A 75 -0.96 9.43 16.43
CA ARG A 75 -0.86 10.89 16.30
C ARG A 75 -1.12 11.61 17.62
N ASN A 76 -2.18 11.25 18.33
CA ASN A 76 -2.51 11.84 19.63
C ASN A 76 -1.33 11.77 20.63
N ASN A 77 -0.47 10.77 20.49
CA ASN A 77 0.65 10.53 21.38
C ASN A 77 2.01 10.97 20.81
N HIS A 78 2.03 11.54 19.59
CA HIS A 78 3.23 12.03 18.91
C HIS A 78 3.12 13.49 18.41
N ASP A 79 1.95 14.13 18.48
CA ASP A 79 1.69 15.51 18.02
C ASP A 79 2.27 16.62 18.94
N GLN A 80 3.24 16.29 19.82
CA GLN A 80 3.84 17.22 20.79
C GLN A 80 5.27 17.70 20.41
N LYS A 81 5.70 17.59 19.13
CA LYS A 81 7.05 18.04 18.71
C LYS A 81 7.11 18.79 17.38
N GLU A 82 6.31 19.84 17.22
CA GLU A 82 6.55 20.90 16.22
C GLU A 82 6.53 22.31 16.84
N ASN A 83 7.16 22.51 18.00
CA ASN A 83 7.47 23.84 18.55
C ASN A 83 8.67 23.80 19.52
N SER A 84 9.86 23.47 19.02
CA SER A 84 11.13 23.87 19.65
C SER A 84 12.22 24.12 18.63
#